data_AF-A0A507ZXT1-F1
#
_entry.id   AF-A0A507ZXT1-F1
#
_cell.length_a   1.000
_cell.length_b   1.000
_cell.length_c   1.000
_cell.angle_alpha   90.00
_cell.angle_beta   90.00
_cell.angle_gamma   90.00
#
_symmetry.space_group_name_H-M   'P 1'
#
loop_
_entity.id
_entity.type
_entity.pdbx_description
1 polymer ?
#
loop_
_entity_poly.entity_id
_entity_poly.type
_entity_poly.pdbx_seq_one_letter_code
_entity_poly.pdbx_strand_id
1 'polypeptide(L)'
;MLGALGRHLHTGCGRQSVDETVAIAPFPCSGPGVPGEGGLSPGACPCRTGACRHGTRMRLRWLLWPLLCLAMMLVMAPARAQYATGGTGAYRQSIVWFRWGNHLQNIPNSGGLTVTNSTPVGSDFLRVTCTMSSIAGNGPNPDAIAIRPGSWMGDIFDDLYNIGGTGDANQLVVGVANRTFGTVSAGGPTSTVSANIACSATFGPNNSAADPIWPINGLVFADAEQSSGDQGEFVGASSPSGTWRLIERASTCGQHGARTRYTVASNQLLLLGSNSPLCSAGPAGIAFIDGSSQFNFSLAGAGRSSIALGVMVFVADQGDAPASYGNAVHLPQFIFTGGQPPAGTVGLYSFPLATLSTPVLRLGAAVDVEQIDLSNAAASGDDSDGVDDEDAVAAVAPIALVPAANYTLGGVQCAGVGFVYGYIDFNRDGDFTDPRERSAMANCPGSGPISLAWTMPGPAGLVPGASYMRLRIGAVDAQVNVPTGNAFSGEVEDHPITLTMATDLAITKTNTPGVNGEVDQAGDTVVSGATTTYEIRVTNNGANEVTGALVRDTPAAGLDCPPGSPVTISGDGIPAGGPFDIADLTGSGIALGPLGVGDVAVLEFTCNVQ
;
A
#
# COMPACT_ATOMS: atom_id res chain seq x y z
N MET A 1 -38.59 33.80 7.90
CA MET A 1 -38.91 35.04 8.64
C MET A 1 -37.62 35.60 9.22
N LEU A 2 -37.38 36.91 9.11
CA LEU A 2 -36.27 37.59 9.81
C LEU A 2 -36.64 37.90 11.27
N GLY A 3 -35.63 38.11 12.12
CA GLY A 3 -35.76 38.56 13.51
C GLY A 3 -34.65 37.97 14.39
N ALA A 4 -33.40 38.39 14.28
CA ALA A 4 -32.84 39.68 14.71
C ALA A 4 -32.84 39.89 16.24
N LEU A 5 -31.65 39.82 16.85
CA LEU A 5 -31.32 40.38 18.15
C LEU A 5 -29.84 40.77 18.14
N GLY A 6 -29.54 42.05 18.28
CA GLY A 6 -28.18 42.56 18.40
C GLY A 6 -28.02 43.37 19.68
N ARG A 7 -26.77 43.67 20.06
CA ARG A 7 -26.41 44.80 20.94
C ARG A 7 -25.00 45.30 20.61
N HIS A 8 -24.82 46.60 20.82
CA HIS A 8 -23.67 47.42 20.41
C HIS A 8 -22.71 47.72 21.58
N LEU A 9 -21.67 48.51 21.25
CA LEU A 9 -20.80 49.34 22.12
C LEU A 9 -19.53 48.60 22.61
N HIS A 10 -18.32 49.18 22.61
CA HIS A 10 -17.86 50.51 22.17
C HIS A 10 -16.35 50.51 21.80
N THR A 11 -15.94 51.48 20.97
CA THR A 11 -14.61 52.14 20.82
C THR A 11 -13.52 51.90 21.89
N GLY A 12 -12.20 51.94 21.59
CA GLY A 12 -11.53 52.16 20.30
C GLY A 12 -10.01 52.42 20.41
N CYS A 13 -9.38 52.57 19.23
CA CYS A 13 -8.23 53.44 18.85
C CYS A 13 -6.95 53.55 19.73
N GLY A 14 -5.79 53.21 19.15
CA GLY A 14 -4.46 53.60 19.66
C GLY A 14 -3.29 53.08 18.80
N ARG A 15 -2.59 53.97 18.08
CA ARG A 15 -1.31 53.68 17.39
C ARG A 15 -0.15 54.14 18.28
N GLN A 16 0.98 53.42 18.30
CA GLN A 16 2.27 53.89 17.75
C GLN A 16 3.44 52.89 17.94
N SER A 17 4.44 53.05 17.07
CA SER A 17 5.84 52.58 17.14
C SER A 17 6.59 53.24 18.33
N VAL A 18 7.84 52.92 18.72
CA VAL A 18 9.10 52.72 17.95
C VAL A 18 10.18 52.05 18.84
N ASP A 19 11.23 51.45 18.22
CA ASP A 19 12.67 51.32 18.63
C ASP A 19 13.06 50.96 20.11
N GLU A 20 14.26 50.47 20.47
CA GLU A 20 15.60 50.58 19.86
C GLU A 20 16.55 49.39 20.25
N THR A 21 17.86 49.55 20.00
CA THR A 21 18.93 48.52 19.90
C THR A 21 19.72 48.22 21.20
N VAL A 22 20.56 47.15 21.18
CA VAL A 22 22.04 47.13 21.39
C VAL A 22 22.57 45.73 21.84
N ALA A 23 23.84 45.40 21.52
CA ALA A 23 24.53 44.13 21.79
C ALA A 23 25.69 44.27 22.82
N ILE A 24 26.37 43.15 23.20
CA ILE A 24 27.86 42.97 23.31
C ILE A 24 28.34 41.85 24.29
N ALA A 25 29.14 40.91 23.74
CA ALA A 25 30.29 40.11 24.24
C ALA A 25 30.34 39.26 25.57
N PRO A 26 31.11 38.12 25.58
CA PRO A 26 31.44 37.28 26.75
C PRO A 26 32.95 37.26 27.16
N PHE A 27 33.31 36.66 28.31
CA PHE A 27 34.62 36.07 28.78
C PHE A 27 34.55 35.81 30.33
N PRO A 28 35.52 35.17 31.08
CA PRO A 28 36.85 34.60 30.73
C PRO A 28 37.14 33.15 31.25
N CYS A 29 38.42 32.73 31.16
CA CYS A 29 38.98 31.37 31.30
C CYS A 29 39.68 31.04 32.64
N SER A 30 40.05 29.76 32.85
CA SER A 30 41.22 29.33 33.65
C SER A 30 41.72 27.90 33.31
N GLY A 31 43.04 27.69 33.14
CA GLY A 31 43.71 26.37 32.95
C GLY A 31 44.27 25.78 34.27
N PRO A 32 45.38 24.96 34.31
CA PRO A 32 46.38 24.64 33.26
C PRO A 32 46.86 23.16 33.15
N GLY A 33 47.75 22.83 32.19
CA GLY A 33 48.53 21.56 32.14
C GLY A 33 49.31 21.31 30.83
N VAL A 34 50.63 21.06 30.87
CA VAL A 34 51.65 21.07 29.77
C VAL A 34 52.81 20.10 30.19
N PRO A 35 53.57 19.34 29.35
CA PRO A 35 54.09 19.57 27.96
C PRO A 35 53.87 18.40 26.95
N GLY A 36 54.42 18.38 25.70
CA GLY A 36 55.10 19.43 24.91
C GLY A 36 55.89 18.95 23.66
N GLU A 37 56.65 19.89 23.07
CA GLU A 37 57.77 19.79 22.09
C GLU A 37 57.53 19.41 20.60
N GLY A 38 58.05 20.29 19.70
CA GLY A 38 58.42 20.01 18.30
C GLY A 38 57.39 20.35 17.19
N GLY A 39 57.63 21.25 16.22
CA GLY A 39 58.75 22.20 16.05
C GLY A 39 58.71 22.94 14.69
N LEU A 40 59.28 24.15 14.69
CA LEU A 40 59.75 24.95 13.53
C LEU A 40 58.74 25.64 12.57
N SER A 41 58.96 26.95 12.45
CA SER A 41 58.36 27.96 11.56
C SER A 41 59.37 28.29 10.42
N PRO A 42 59.33 29.40 9.64
CA PRO A 42 58.30 30.43 9.45
C PRO A 42 58.06 30.93 7.99
N GLY A 43 56.96 31.69 7.82
CA GLY A 43 56.99 33.00 7.14
C GLY A 43 56.66 33.06 5.64
N ALA A 44 56.18 34.19 5.09
CA ALA A 44 55.67 35.41 5.73
C ALA A 44 54.70 36.16 4.78
N CYS A 45 53.74 36.88 5.34
CA CYS A 45 52.97 37.93 4.65
C CYS A 45 53.86 39.20 4.48
N PRO A 46 53.57 40.21 3.62
CA PRO A 46 52.38 41.05 3.84
C PRO A 46 51.73 41.83 2.64
N CYS A 47 50.44 42.10 2.80
CA CYS A 47 49.72 43.38 2.60
C CYS A 47 49.99 44.38 1.43
N ARG A 48 48.87 44.74 0.78
CA ARG A 48 48.21 46.09 0.75
C ARG A 48 48.14 46.95 -0.55
N THR A 49 47.04 47.72 -0.54
CA THR A 49 46.72 48.99 -1.23
C THR A 49 46.36 48.99 -2.72
N GLY A 50 45.09 49.30 -2.99
CA GLY A 50 44.49 49.42 -4.32
C GLY A 50 44.60 50.79 -4.99
N ALA A 51 43.90 50.94 -6.12
CA ALA A 51 43.45 52.21 -6.71
C ALA A 51 42.49 51.94 -7.89
N CYS A 52 41.49 52.80 -8.10
CA CYS A 52 40.63 52.77 -9.29
C CYS A 52 41.25 53.54 -10.48
N ARG A 53 40.99 53.11 -11.72
CA ARG A 53 40.86 54.03 -12.88
C ARG A 53 40.17 53.38 -14.10
N HIS A 54 39.38 54.18 -14.81
CA HIS A 54 38.81 53.84 -16.12
C HIS A 54 39.89 53.75 -17.22
N GLY A 55 39.61 53.03 -18.32
CA GLY A 55 40.48 53.12 -19.52
C GLY A 55 40.22 52.10 -20.63
N THR A 56 39.25 52.38 -21.48
CA THR A 56 38.97 51.85 -22.83
C THR A 56 40.12 51.26 -23.69
N ARG A 57 39.71 50.27 -24.53
CA ARG A 57 40.24 49.86 -25.87
C ARG A 57 41.33 48.77 -25.99
N MET A 58 40.89 47.69 -26.66
CA MET A 58 41.60 46.86 -27.65
C MET A 58 43.01 46.35 -27.36
N ARG A 59 43.15 45.01 -27.27
CA ARG A 59 44.19 44.30 -28.02
C ARG A 59 43.76 42.89 -28.43
N LEU A 60 43.94 42.64 -29.73
CA LEU A 60 43.73 41.41 -30.49
C LEU A 60 44.41 40.19 -29.82
N ARG A 61 43.69 39.07 -29.68
CA ARG A 61 44.32 37.77 -29.36
C ARG A 61 43.65 36.60 -30.10
N TRP A 62 44.34 36.16 -31.16
CA TRP A 62 44.51 34.79 -31.65
C TRP A 62 43.34 33.78 -31.50
N LEU A 63 42.69 33.52 -32.64
CA LEU A 63 42.27 32.22 -33.17
C LEU A 63 42.16 31.05 -32.17
N LEU A 64 40.92 30.66 -31.85
CA LEU A 64 40.47 29.27 -31.76
C LEU A 64 38.92 29.24 -31.74
N TRP A 65 38.32 29.03 -32.92
CA TRP A 65 36.95 28.57 -33.08
C TRP A 65 37.00 27.07 -33.37
N PRO A 66 36.06 26.28 -32.82
CA PRO A 66 34.83 26.08 -33.58
C PRO A 66 33.53 26.16 -32.77
N LEU A 67 32.48 26.58 -33.49
CA LEU A 67 31.05 26.29 -33.29
C LEU A 67 30.54 26.07 -31.87
N LEU A 68 29.99 27.12 -31.27
CA LEU A 68 28.84 26.98 -30.36
C LEU A 68 27.54 27.10 -31.17
N CYS A 69 27.28 26.15 -32.06
CA CYS A 69 25.89 25.91 -32.48
C CYS A 69 25.15 25.38 -31.26
N LEU A 70 24.22 26.17 -30.73
CA LEU A 70 23.33 25.75 -29.67
C LEU A 70 22.40 24.68 -30.22
N ALA A 71 22.85 23.43 -30.21
CA ALA A 71 22.02 22.27 -30.43
C ALA A 71 21.07 22.15 -29.23
N MET A 72 19.95 22.87 -29.32
CA MET A 72 18.76 22.59 -28.55
C MET A 72 18.26 21.22 -29.03
N MET A 73 18.89 20.16 -28.53
CA MET A 73 18.38 18.81 -28.64
C MET A 73 16.97 18.85 -28.07
N LEU A 74 15.96 18.63 -28.93
CA LEU A 74 14.69 18.16 -28.43
C LEU A 74 15.00 16.85 -27.70
N VAL A 75 15.02 16.90 -26.38
CA VAL A 75 14.97 15.71 -25.55
C VAL A 75 13.60 15.12 -25.82
N MET A 76 13.55 14.16 -26.75
CA MET A 76 12.33 13.43 -27.06
C MET A 76 11.90 12.74 -25.77
N ALA A 77 10.76 13.13 -25.21
CA ALA A 77 10.15 12.33 -24.16
C ALA A 77 9.90 10.93 -24.75
N PRO A 78 10.46 9.86 -24.16
CA PRO A 78 10.36 8.54 -24.73
C PRO A 78 8.89 8.08 -24.76
N ALA A 79 8.59 7.18 -25.68
CA ALA A 79 7.33 6.44 -25.65
C ALA A 79 7.25 5.70 -24.30
N ARG A 80 6.11 5.81 -23.63
CA ARG A 80 5.88 5.26 -22.28
C ARG A 80 4.43 4.79 -22.18
N ALA A 81 4.11 3.93 -21.24
CA ALA A 81 2.73 3.79 -20.79
C ALA A 81 2.60 4.40 -19.39
N GLN A 82 1.39 4.74 -18.97
CA GLN A 82 1.12 5.36 -17.66
C GLN A 82 -0.37 5.29 -17.32
N TYR A 83 -0.67 5.32 -16.02
CA TYR A 83 -2.01 5.61 -15.52
C TYR A 83 -2.40 7.06 -15.79
N ALA A 84 -3.71 7.34 -15.74
CA ALA A 84 -4.20 8.71 -15.67
C ALA A 84 -4.11 9.20 -14.22
N THR A 85 -3.60 10.41 -14.00
CA THR A 85 -3.49 11.01 -12.66
C THR A 85 -4.65 11.95 -12.32
N GLY A 86 -5.59 12.13 -13.26
CA GLY A 86 -6.79 12.94 -13.09
C GLY A 86 -7.90 12.53 -14.05
N GLY A 87 -9.06 13.16 -13.90
CA GLY A 87 -10.30 12.82 -14.61
C GLY A 87 -11.28 12.05 -13.71
N THR A 88 -12.41 11.63 -14.30
CA THR A 88 -13.53 10.99 -13.58
C THR A 88 -13.69 9.49 -13.90
N GLY A 89 -12.84 8.91 -14.74
CA GLY A 89 -12.96 7.54 -15.21
C GLY A 89 -12.85 6.49 -14.10
N ALA A 90 -13.65 5.43 -14.16
CA ALA A 90 -13.76 4.43 -13.10
C ALA A 90 -12.46 3.63 -12.88
N TYR A 91 -11.61 3.50 -13.90
CA TYR A 91 -10.44 2.60 -13.88
C TYR A 91 -9.10 3.35 -13.99
N ARG A 92 -9.00 4.59 -13.47
CA ARG A 92 -7.77 5.42 -13.58
C ARG A 92 -6.53 4.75 -12.99
N GLN A 93 -6.67 4.05 -11.87
CA GLN A 93 -5.62 3.26 -11.19
C GLN A 93 -5.46 1.83 -11.76
N SER A 94 -6.16 1.46 -12.83
CA SER A 94 -6.16 0.08 -13.33
C SER A 94 -5.92 -0.02 -14.85
N ILE A 95 -6.16 1.06 -15.61
CA ILE A 95 -5.82 1.10 -17.03
C ILE A 95 -4.49 1.84 -17.23
N VAL A 96 -3.48 1.10 -17.69
CA VAL A 96 -2.23 1.66 -18.19
C VAL A 96 -2.42 2.03 -19.67
N TRP A 97 -2.41 3.33 -19.98
CA TRP A 97 -2.59 3.84 -21.35
C TRP A 97 -1.25 4.05 -22.06
N PHE A 98 -1.17 3.66 -23.35
CA PHE A 98 0.08 3.69 -24.14
C PHE A 98 0.27 5.00 -24.90
N ARG A 99 1.41 5.66 -24.68
CA ARG A 99 1.87 6.82 -25.46
C ARG A 99 2.80 6.38 -26.59
N TRP A 100 2.33 6.53 -27.82
CA TRP A 100 3.03 6.14 -29.05
C TRP A 100 3.95 7.24 -29.62
N GLY A 101 4.01 8.42 -29.00
CA GLY A 101 4.88 9.51 -29.42
C GLY A 101 4.63 10.81 -28.68
N ASN A 102 5.20 11.91 -29.16
CA ASN A 102 4.78 13.26 -28.77
C ASN A 102 3.48 13.66 -29.48
N HIS A 103 2.76 14.65 -28.96
CA HIS A 103 1.57 15.18 -29.63
C HIS A 103 1.94 15.68 -31.03
N LEU A 104 1.18 15.27 -32.05
CA LEU A 104 1.43 15.48 -33.48
C LEU A 104 2.72 14.82 -34.04
N GLN A 105 3.27 13.82 -33.36
CA GLN A 105 4.37 13.01 -33.91
C GLN A 105 3.83 11.93 -34.86
N ASN A 106 4.37 11.87 -36.08
CA ASN A 106 4.06 10.80 -37.04
C ASN A 106 4.47 9.43 -36.46
N ILE A 107 3.61 8.43 -36.62
CA ILE A 107 3.88 7.03 -36.26
C ILE A 107 4.24 6.28 -37.54
N PRO A 108 5.51 5.82 -37.73
CA PRO A 108 5.93 5.13 -38.94
C PRO A 108 5.15 3.84 -39.22
N ASN A 109 4.78 3.60 -40.48
CA ASN A 109 4.10 2.36 -40.85
C ASN A 109 4.97 1.10 -40.70
N SER A 110 6.28 1.24 -40.92
CA SER A 110 7.25 0.15 -40.95
C SER A 110 8.19 0.20 -39.73
N GLY A 111 8.80 -0.95 -39.42
CA GLY A 111 9.65 -1.14 -38.24
C GLY A 111 8.88 -1.53 -36.98
N GLY A 112 7.62 -1.12 -36.86
CA GLY A 112 6.82 -1.30 -35.65
C GLY A 112 7.24 -0.35 -34.52
N LEU A 113 6.33 -0.09 -33.60
CA LEU A 113 6.62 0.65 -32.37
C LEU A 113 6.41 -0.26 -31.17
N THR A 114 7.40 -0.37 -30.30
CA THR A 114 7.27 -1.06 -29.01
C THR A 114 7.35 -0.03 -27.88
N VAL A 115 6.40 -0.11 -26.96
CA VAL A 115 6.32 0.72 -25.75
C VAL A 115 6.38 -0.20 -24.55
N THR A 116 7.22 0.14 -23.57
CA THR A 116 7.27 -0.54 -22.28
C THR A 116 6.89 0.46 -21.18
N ASN A 117 6.13 -0.01 -20.19
CA ASN A 117 5.98 0.63 -18.89
C ASN A 117 6.45 -0.34 -17.80
N SER A 118 6.99 0.23 -16.74
CA SER A 118 7.46 -0.48 -15.57
C SER A 118 6.89 0.22 -14.35
N THR A 119 5.89 -0.40 -13.72
CA THR A 119 5.32 0.08 -12.46
C THR A 119 6.02 -0.68 -11.32
N PRO A 120 6.63 -0.01 -10.33
CA PRO A 120 7.11 -0.69 -9.13
C PRO A 120 5.92 -1.21 -8.32
N VAL A 121 6.04 -2.41 -7.74
CA VAL A 121 5.02 -3.06 -6.93
C VAL A 121 5.73 -3.84 -5.82
N GLY A 122 5.62 -3.38 -4.57
CA GLY A 122 6.49 -3.84 -3.49
C GLY A 122 7.98 -3.74 -3.88
N SER A 123 8.69 -4.87 -3.82
CA SER A 123 10.10 -4.99 -4.24
C SER A 123 10.33 -5.24 -5.75
N ASP A 124 9.27 -5.52 -6.51
CA ASP A 124 9.35 -5.98 -7.90
C ASP A 124 8.81 -4.92 -8.89
N PHE A 125 8.83 -5.24 -10.18
CA PHE A 125 8.30 -4.40 -11.25
C PHE A 125 7.30 -5.16 -12.12
N LEU A 126 6.08 -4.62 -12.22
CA LEU A 126 5.12 -4.97 -13.27
C LEU A 126 5.55 -4.29 -14.58
N ARG A 127 6.13 -5.08 -15.49
CA ARG A 127 6.70 -4.62 -16.75
C ARG A 127 5.81 -4.99 -17.94
N VAL A 128 4.89 -4.09 -18.30
CA VAL A 128 4.03 -4.21 -19.47
C VAL A 128 4.77 -3.78 -20.73
N THR A 129 4.76 -4.59 -21.79
CA THR A 129 5.31 -4.26 -23.12
C THR A 129 4.27 -4.49 -24.21
N CYS A 130 3.98 -3.46 -25.00
CA CYS A 130 3.05 -3.55 -26.12
C CYS A 130 3.71 -3.11 -27.43
N THR A 131 3.43 -3.82 -28.51
CA THR A 131 3.95 -3.54 -29.84
C THR A 131 2.82 -3.26 -30.82
N MET A 132 2.89 -2.11 -31.48
CA MET A 132 2.09 -1.75 -32.64
C MET A 132 2.83 -2.15 -33.92
N SER A 133 2.17 -2.93 -34.76
CA SER A 133 2.75 -3.50 -36.00
C SER A 133 1.73 -3.54 -37.13
N SER A 134 2.20 -3.78 -38.36
CA SER A 134 1.33 -3.84 -39.56
C SER A 134 0.44 -2.61 -39.74
N ILE A 135 0.97 -1.43 -39.42
CA ILE A 135 0.26 -0.15 -39.53
C ILE A 135 0.01 0.13 -41.02
N ALA A 136 -1.25 0.31 -41.36
CA ALA A 136 -1.71 0.58 -42.72
C ALA A 136 -2.84 1.61 -42.70
N GLY A 137 -2.92 2.42 -43.75
CA GLY A 137 -4.04 3.29 -44.04
C GLY A 137 -4.20 3.48 -45.54
N ASN A 138 -5.08 4.39 -45.92
CA ASN A 138 -5.32 4.76 -47.31
C ASN A 138 -4.75 6.15 -47.68
N GLY A 139 -3.94 6.74 -46.80
CA GLY A 139 -3.33 8.04 -46.99
C GLY A 139 -1.88 7.96 -47.51
N PRO A 140 -1.19 9.11 -47.60
CA PRO A 140 0.25 9.13 -47.74
C PRO A 140 0.91 8.63 -46.45
N ASN A 141 1.96 7.81 -46.58
CA ASN A 141 2.78 7.35 -45.46
C ASN A 141 3.54 8.52 -44.77
N PRO A 142 3.65 8.56 -43.43
CA PRO A 142 3.00 7.65 -42.48
C PRO A 142 1.49 7.90 -42.33
N ASP A 143 0.69 6.85 -42.17
CA ASP A 143 -0.78 6.98 -42.10
C ASP A 143 -1.27 7.50 -40.74
N ALA A 144 -0.52 7.23 -39.67
CA ALA A 144 -0.93 7.49 -38.29
C ALA A 144 -0.10 8.61 -37.62
N ILE A 145 -0.72 9.26 -36.63
CA ILE A 145 -0.12 10.31 -35.79
C ILE A 145 -0.51 10.10 -34.32
N ALA A 146 0.41 10.35 -33.40
CA ALA A 146 0.10 10.39 -31.98
C ALA A 146 -0.62 11.71 -31.64
N ILE A 147 -1.74 11.64 -30.93
CA ILE A 147 -2.52 12.80 -30.50
C ILE A 147 -2.80 12.74 -28.99
N ARG A 148 -3.24 13.87 -28.46
CA ARG A 148 -3.59 14.08 -27.06
C ARG A 148 -5.09 14.41 -27.04
N PRO A 149 -5.94 13.59 -26.41
CA PRO A 149 -7.34 13.94 -26.15
C PRO A 149 -7.45 15.26 -25.38
N GLY A 150 -8.55 15.99 -25.56
CA GLY A 150 -8.72 17.39 -25.17
C GLY A 150 -8.29 18.40 -26.26
N SER A 151 -7.89 17.95 -27.45
CA SER A 151 -7.40 18.86 -28.51
C SER A 151 -8.48 19.27 -29.52
N TRP A 152 -9.66 18.66 -29.48
CA TRP A 152 -10.82 19.04 -30.29
C TRP A 152 -12.08 19.14 -29.43
N MET A 153 -13.02 19.99 -29.85
CA MET A 153 -14.27 20.13 -29.12
C MET A 153 -15.14 18.89 -29.29
N GLY A 154 -15.66 18.36 -28.18
CA GLY A 154 -16.56 17.20 -28.17
C GLY A 154 -15.94 15.92 -27.61
N ASP A 155 -14.62 15.82 -27.48
CA ASP A 155 -14.04 14.66 -26.79
C ASP A 155 -14.32 14.71 -25.27
N ILE A 156 -14.43 13.52 -24.68
CA ILE A 156 -14.70 13.30 -23.23
C ILE A 156 -13.70 12.29 -22.66
N PHE A 157 -12.69 11.92 -23.44
CA PHE A 157 -11.72 10.94 -23.01
C PHE A 157 -10.79 11.57 -21.96
N ASP A 158 -10.44 12.84 -22.11
CA ASP A 158 -9.65 13.60 -21.14
C ASP A 158 -10.45 13.92 -19.86
N ASP A 159 -11.75 14.18 -19.94
CA ASP A 159 -12.65 14.29 -18.76
C ASP A 159 -12.61 13.01 -17.90
N LEU A 160 -12.45 11.83 -18.52
CA LEU A 160 -12.33 10.54 -17.84
C LEU A 160 -10.89 10.22 -17.42
N TYR A 161 -9.93 10.41 -18.32
CA TYR A 161 -8.53 9.99 -18.20
C TYR A 161 -7.60 11.12 -18.68
N ASN A 162 -7.01 11.87 -17.76
CA ASN A 162 -6.02 12.89 -18.07
C ASN A 162 -4.80 12.87 -17.15
N ILE A 163 -3.83 13.71 -17.51
CA ILE A 163 -2.74 14.13 -16.63
C ILE A 163 -2.67 15.66 -16.72
N GLY A 164 -2.87 16.35 -15.60
CA GLY A 164 -2.73 17.81 -15.51
C GLY A 164 -3.99 18.62 -15.86
N GLY A 165 -5.12 17.99 -16.14
CA GLY A 165 -6.40 18.64 -16.46
C GLY A 165 -6.94 18.28 -17.85
N THR A 166 -8.05 18.90 -18.22
CA THR A 166 -8.75 18.69 -19.49
C THR A 166 -8.38 19.75 -20.55
N GLY A 167 -8.82 19.55 -21.77
CA GLY A 167 -8.49 20.36 -22.93
C GLY A 167 -6.99 20.39 -23.23
N ASP A 168 -6.49 21.58 -23.56
CA ASP A 168 -5.07 21.84 -23.78
C ASP A 168 -4.18 21.63 -22.53
N ALA A 169 -4.75 21.57 -21.32
CA ALA A 169 -4.01 21.31 -20.09
C ALA A 169 -3.61 19.84 -19.93
N ASN A 170 -4.27 18.93 -20.66
CA ASN A 170 -3.96 17.51 -20.64
C ASN A 170 -2.52 17.25 -21.12
N GLN A 171 -1.87 16.23 -20.57
CA GLN A 171 -0.53 15.76 -20.91
C GLN A 171 -0.51 14.28 -21.32
N LEU A 172 -1.67 13.62 -21.31
CA LEU A 172 -1.86 12.21 -21.65
C LEU A 172 -1.94 12.02 -23.18
N VAL A 173 -0.78 11.91 -23.84
CA VAL A 173 -0.68 11.70 -25.31
C VAL A 173 -0.87 10.22 -25.67
N VAL A 174 -2.11 9.72 -25.64
CA VAL A 174 -2.42 8.28 -25.80
C VAL A 174 -3.28 7.94 -27.02
N GLY A 175 -3.76 8.97 -27.74
CA GLY A 175 -4.56 8.78 -28.94
C GLY A 175 -3.69 8.42 -30.15
N VAL A 176 -4.17 7.48 -30.97
CA VAL A 176 -3.61 7.14 -32.27
C VAL A 176 -4.64 7.54 -33.32
N ALA A 177 -4.31 8.54 -34.12
CA ALA A 177 -5.25 9.16 -35.06
C ALA A 177 -4.79 9.05 -36.52
N ASN A 178 -5.73 9.20 -37.46
CA ASN A 178 -5.37 9.39 -38.87
C ASN A 178 -4.59 10.70 -39.05
N ARG A 179 -3.40 10.62 -39.66
CA ARG A 179 -2.54 11.77 -39.91
C ARG A 179 -3.20 12.76 -40.87
N THR A 180 -3.68 12.23 -42.00
CA THR A 180 -4.32 13.00 -43.07
C THR A 180 -5.80 13.18 -42.74
N PHE A 181 -6.29 14.42 -42.77
CA PHE A 181 -7.72 14.67 -42.57
C PHE A 181 -8.54 14.01 -43.69
N GLY A 182 -9.56 13.26 -43.30
CA GLY A 182 -10.54 12.70 -44.21
C GLY A 182 -11.61 13.71 -44.63
N THR A 183 -12.57 13.22 -45.38
CA THR A 183 -13.78 13.89 -45.86
C THR A 183 -14.93 12.88 -45.88
N VAL A 184 -16.17 13.36 -46.01
CA VAL A 184 -17.33 12.49 -46.29
C VAL A 184 -17.42 12.21 -47.79
N SER A 185 -17.56 10.94 -48.15
CA SER A 185 -17.87 10.49 -49.52
C SER A 185 -19.14 9.63 -49.56
N ALA A 186 -19.60 9.27 -50.75
CA ALA A 186 -20.75 8.38 -50.92
C ALA A 186 -20.56 6.97 -50.31
N GLY A 187 -19.31 6.59 -49.98
CA GLY A 187 -18.97 5.34 -49.28
C GLY A 187 -18.70 5.50 -47.78
N GLY A 188 -18.88 6.69 -47.21
CA GLY A 188 -18.51 7.03 -45.83
C GLY A 188 -17.17 7.80 -45.73
N PRO A 189 -16.48 7.73 -44.57
CA PRO A 189 -15.24 8.45 -44.32
C PRO A 189 -14.11 8.08 -45.30
N THR A 190 -13.35 9.06 -45.78
CA THR A 190 -12.27 8.83 -46.76
C THR A 190 -10.89 8.60 -46.16
N SER A 191 -10.67 8.74 -44.85
CA SER A 191 -9.39 8.40 -44.22
C SER A 191 -9.54 7.22 -43.26
N THR A 192 -8.71 6.19 -43.42
CA THR A 192 -8.70 5.01 -42.55
C THR A 192 -7.28 4.70 -42.05
N VAL A 193 -7.20 4.15 -40.84
CA VAL A 193 -5.97 3.59 -40.26
C VAL A 193 -6.31 2.29 -39.54
N SER A 194 -5.45 1.29 -39.66
CA SER A 194 -5.49 0.06 -38.88
C SER A 194 -4.09 -0.38 -38.47
N ALA A 195 -3.96 -1.08 -37.34
CA ALA A 195 -2.72 -1.74 -36.94
C ALA A 195 -3.00 -2.90 -35.96
N ASN A 196 -2.06 -3.83 -35.86
CA ASN A 196 -2.06 -4.87 -34.84
C ASN A 196 -1.41 -4.33 -33.56
N ILE A 197 -2.09 -4.54 -32.43
CA ILE A 197 -1.55 -4.37 -31.08
C ILE A 197 -1.39 -5.76 -30.46
N ALA A 198 -0.21 -6.06 -29.95
CA ALA A 198 0.05 -7.24 -29.15
C ALA A 198 0.87 -6.87 -27.92
N CYS A 199 0.48 -7.39 -26.77
CA CYS A 199 1.06 -7.06 -25.47
C CYS A 199 1.50 -8.32 -24.71
N SER A 200 2.53 -8.16 -23.90
CA SER A 200 2.96 -9.09 -22.87
C SER A 200 3.29 -8.31 -21.60
N ALA A 201 3.27 -9.00 -20.45
CA ALA A 201 3.77 -8.46 -19.20
C ALA A 201 4.73 -9.46 -18.56
N THR A 202 5.69 -8.95 -17.80
CA THR A 202 6.50 -9.71 -16.86
C THR A 202 6.41 -9.07 -15.48
N PHE A 203 6.59 -9.87 -14.44
CA PHE A 203 6.59 -9.40 -13.05
C PHE A 203 7.78 -10.01 -12.31
N GLY A 204 8.62 -9.16 -11.72
CA GLY A 204 9.80 -9.61 -10.97
C GLY A 204 10.81 -8.50 -10.68
N PRO A 205 11.91 -8.82 -9.96
CA PRO A 205 12.82 -7.83 -9.40
C PRO A 205 13.76 -7.17 -10.41
N ASN A 206 13.94 -7.75 -11.60
CA ASN A 206 14.97 -7.28 -12.55
C ASN A 206 14.44 -6.23 -13.55
N ASN A 207 13.13 -5.94 -13.54
CA ASN A 207 12.46 -5.09 -14.54
C ASN A 207 12.84 -5.48 -15.99
N SER A 208 12.78 -6.78 -16.27
CA SER A 208 13.32 -7.41 -17.47
C SER A 208 12.27 -8.23 -18.22
N ALA A 209 12.46 -8.39 -19.53
CA ALA A 209 11.70 -9.36 -20.33
C ALA A 209 12.06 -10.83 -20.01
N ALA A 210 13.06 -11.05 -19.14
CA ALA A 210 13.44 -12.36 -18.61
C ALA A 210 12.81 -12.68 -17.23
N ASP A 211 12.12 -11.72 -16.61
CA ASP A 211 11.34 -11.98 -15.38
C ASP A 211 10.11 -12.87 -15.70
N PRO A 212 9.53 -13.57 -14.70
CA PRO A 212 8.34 -14.40 -14.88
C PRO A 212 7.22 -13.71 -15.68
N ILE A 213 6.55 -14.48 -16.55
CA ILE A 213 5.46 -13.97 -17.38
C ILE A 213 4.26 -13.64 -16.49
N TRP A 214 3.75 -12.42 -16.63
CA TRP A 214 2.52 -11.97 -15.99
C TRP A 214 1.35 -12.08 -16.99
N PRO A 215 0.25 -12.78 -16.64
CA PRO A 215 -0.92 -12.89 -17.52
C PRO A 215 -1.66 -11.55 -17.62
N ILE A 216 -1.90 -11.08 -18.85
CA ILE A 216 -2.75 -9.93 -19.11
C ILE A 216 -4.20 -10.42 -19.24
N ASN A 217 -5.10 -9.98 -18.35
CA ASN A 217 -6.53 -10.31 -18.41
C ASN A 217 -7.17 -9.81 -19.72
N GLY A 218 -6.76 -8.65 -20.22
CA GLY A 218 -7.19 -8.16 -21.52
C GLY A 218 -6.68 -6.77 -21.88
N LEU A 219 -6.92 -6.37 -23.13
CA LEU A 219 -6.60 -5.02 -23.62
C LEU A 219 -7.83 -4.12 -23.62
N VAL A 220 -7.59 -2.80 -23.56
CA VAL A 220 -8.61 -1.76 -23.61
C VAL A 220 -8.41 -0.90 -24.86
N PHE A 221 -9.51 -0.50 -25.49
CA PHE A 221 -9.53 0.64 -26.40
C PHE A 221 -10.69 1.59 -26.10
N ALA A 222 -10.54 2.86 -26.45
CA ALA A 222 -11.59 3.87 -26.33
C ALA A 222 -11.63 4.79 -27.56
N ASP A 223 -12.78 5.40 -27.81
CA ASP A 223 -12.84 6.57 -28.70
C ASP A 223 -12.19 7.75 -27.96
N ALA A 224 -11.07 8.23 -28.51
CA ALA A 224 -10.23 9.26 -27.90
C ALA A 224 -10.53 10.67 -28.44
N GLU A 225 -11.49 10.76 -29.36
CA GLU A 225 -12.10 11.96 -29.93
C GLU A 225 -13.63 11.68 -30.03
N GLN A 226 -14.46 12.63 -30.44
CA GLN A 226 -15.88 12.36 -30.70
C GLN A 226 -16.13 11.96 -32.16
N SER A 227 -16.42 10.68 -32.41
CA SER A 227 -16.87 10.22 -33.74
C SER A 227 -18.24 10.80 -34.13
N SER A 228 -18.40 11.21 -35.40
CA SER A 228 -19.66 11.62 -36.02
C SER A 228 -20.36 10.49 -36.79
N GLY A 229 -21.57 10.13 -36.35
CA GLY A 229 -22.39 9.06 -36.93
C GLY A 229 -23.02 9.42 -38.28
N ASP A 230 -23.29 10.70 -38.53
CA ASP A 230 -23.80 11.18 -39.83
C ASP A 230 -22.73 11.13 -40.93
N GLN A 231 -21.47 11.24 -40.52
CA GLN A 231 -20.29 11.14 -41.40
C GLN A 231 -19.79 9.70 -41.55
N GLY A 232 -20.33 8.78 -40.74
CA GLY A 232 -19.96 7.36 -40.73
C GLY A 232 -18.66 7.05 -39.98
N GLU A 233 -18.20 7.96 -39.11
CA GLU A 233 -16.95 7.79 -38.36
C GLU A 233 -17.06 6.73 -37.27
N PHE A 234 -15.95 6.05 -37.03
CA PHE A 234 -15.83 5.04 -35.98
C PHE A 234 -14.38 4.83 -35.54
N VAL A 235 -14.26 4.30 -34.32
CA VAL A 235 -13.10 3.51 -33.87
C VAL A 235 -13.56 2.09 -33.56
N GLY A 236 -12.66 1.13 -33.59
CA GLY A 236 -13.01 -0.24 -33.26
C GLY A 236 -11.82 -1.20 -33.36
N ALA A 237 -12.06 -2.45 -33.01
CA ALA A 237 -11.07 -3.50 -33.10
C ALA A 237 -11.69 -4.88 -33.32
N SER A 238 -10.90 -5.79 -33.88
CA SER A 238 -11.19 -7.23 -33.96
C SER A 238 -10.11 -8.04 -33.25
N SER A 239 -10.51 -9.10 -32.56
CA SER A 239 -9.61 -9.95 -31.79
C SER A 239 -9.76 -11.42 -32.18
N PRO A 240 -8.68 -12.20 -32.34
CA PRO A 240 -8.78 -13.63 -32.66
C PRO A 240 -9.41 -14.47 -31.54
N SER A 241 -9.42 -13.96 -30.30
CA SER A 241 -9.98 -14.62 -29.11
C SER A 241 -10.56 -13.60 -28.13
N GLY A 242 -11.14 -14.08 -27.04
CA GLY A 242 -11.67 -13.23 -25.98
C GLY A 242 -13.06 -12.64 -26.25
N THR A 243 -13.65 -12.05 -25.21
CA THR A 243 -15.00 -11.49 -25.20
C THR A 243 -14.96 -9.98 -25.09
N TRP A 244 -15.53 -9.28 -26.08
CA TRP A 244 -15.71 -7.83 -25.98
C TRP A 244 -16.67 -7.46 -24.86
N ARG A 245 -16.30 -6.47 -24.05
CA ARG A 245 -17.11 -5.91 -22.97
C ARG A 245 -17.04 -4.38 -23.01
N LEU A 246 -18.15 -3.69 -22.83
CA LEU A 246 -18.15 -2.25 -22.58
C LEU A 246 -18.00 -2.02 -21.07
N ILE A 247 -16.81 -1.57 -20.63
CA ILE A 247 -16.52 -1.38 -19.20
C ILE A 247 -16.95 0.00 -18.70
N GLU A 248 -16.95 1.01 -19.58
CA GLU A 248 -17.31 2.39 -19.23
C GLU A 248 -17.87 3.14 -20.45
N ARG A 249 -18.64 4.20 -20.19
CA ARG A 249 -19.12 5.17 -21.19
C ARG A 249 -19.45 6.49 -20.51
N ALA A 250 -19.21 7.60 -21.22
CA ALA A 250 -19.53 8.94 -20.72
C ALA A 250 -20.12 9.82 -21.81
N SER A 251 -20.93 10.82 -21.41
CA SER A 251 -21.54 11.80 -22.30
C SER A 251 -22.20 12.94 -21.53
N THR A 252 -22.05 14.17 -22.01
CA THR A 252 -22.83 15.34 -21.54
C THR A 252 -24.26 15.39 -22.11
N CYS A 253 -24.58 14.52 -23.08
CA CYS A 253 -25.84 14.51 -23.83
C CYS A 253 -26.53 13.12 -23.85
N GLY A 254 -26.10 12.19 -23.01
CA GLY A 254 -26.58 10.80 -23.02
C GLY A 254 -26.16 10.06 -24.29
N GLN A 255 -27.00 9.17 -24.83
CA GLN A 255 -26.62 8.35 -25.99
C GLN A 255 -26.43 9.13 -27.29
N HIS A 256 -27.20 10.19 -27.53
CA HIS A 256 -27.12 11.05 -28.73
C HIS A 256 -26.91 10.34 -30.08
N GLY A 257 -27.55 9.19 -30.28
CA GLY A 257 -27.41 8.38 -31.50
C GLY A 257 -26.12 7.56 -31.65
N ALA A 258 -25.17 7.68 -30.71
CA ALA A 258 -23.98 6.81 -30.64
C ALA A 258 -24.39 5.35 -30.48
N ARG A 259 -23.68 4.47 -31.19
CA ARG A 259 -24.02 3.06 -31.34
C ARG A 259 -22.80 2.18 -31.17
N THR A 260 -23.01 0.92 -30.82
CA THR A 260 -22.00 -0.12 -30.99
C THR A 260 -22.41 -1.04 -32.13
N ARG A 261 -21.43 -1.58 -32.85
CA ARG A 261 -21.65 -2.69 -33.78
C ARG A 261 -20.75 -3.85 -33.41
N TYR A 262 -21.34 -4.99 -33.06
CA TYR A 262 -20.61 -6.23 -32.80
C TYR A 262 -20.89 -7.28 -33.86
N THR A 263 -19.84 -7.66 -34.58
CA THR A 263 -19.85 -8.67 -35.65
C THR A 263 -19.22 -9.95 -35.11
N VAL A 264 -20.06 -10.90 -34.69
CA VAL A 264 -19.63 -12.18 -34.07
C VAL A 264 -18.65 -12.96 -34.96
N ALA A 265 -18.93 -13.06 -36.26
CA ALA A 265 -18.15 -13.87 -37.19
C ALA A 265 -16.69 -13.43 -37.36
N SER A 266 -16.38 -12.16 -37.09
CA SER A 266 -15.03 -11.58 -37.12
C SER A 266 -14.54 -11.12 -35.75
N ASN A 267 -15.29 -11.42 -34.69
CA ASN A 267 -15.13 -10.90 -33.33
C ASN A 267 -14.73 -9.41 -33.31
N GLN A 268 -15.47 -8.59 -34.07
CA GLN A 268 -15.18 -7.17 -34.26
C GLN A 268 -16.19 -6.30 -33.52
N LEU A 269 -15.70 -5.40 -32.67
CA LEU A 269 -16.48 -4.33 -32.05
C LEU A 269 -16.11 -2.97 -32.66
N LEU A 270 -17.10 -2.24 -33.15
CA LEU A 270 -16.98 -0.83 -33.52
C LEU A 270 -17.77 0.04 -32.55
N LEU A 271 -17.18 1.15 -32.13
CA LEU A 271 -17.85 2.28 -31.51
C LEU A 271 -18.17 3.28 -32.62
N LEU A 272 -19.47 3.48 -32.88
CA LEU A 272 -19.97 4.29 -33.99
C LEU A 272 -20.43 5.65 -33.48
N GLY A 273 -20.10 6.68 -34.25
CA GLY A 273 -20.33 8.06 -33.88
C GLY A 273 -21.78 8.48 -33.62
N SER A 274 -21.89 9.67 -33.03
CA SER A 274 -23.12 10.34 -32.59
C SER A 274 -23.74 11.27 -33.64
N ASN A 275 -25.01 11.63 -33.46
CA ASN A 275 -25.76 12.47 -34.39
C ASN A 275 -25.26 13.93 -34.37
N SER A 276 -25.49 14.69 -35.45
CA SER A 276 -25.24 16.13 -35.48
C SER A 276 -26.40 16.94 -34.86
N PRO A 277 -26.13 18.10 -34.23
CA PRO A 277 -24.80 18.62 -33.89
C PRO A 277 -24.13 17.74 -32.83
N LEU A 278 -22.80 17.65 -32.88
CA LEU A 278 -22.02 16.99 -31.83
C LEU A 278 -22.23 17.67 -30.48
N CYS A 279 -21.98 16.93 -29.39
CA CYS A 279 -22.17 17.45 -28.03
C CYS A 279 -20.94 18.24 -27.57
N SER A 280 -21.05 18.86 -26.38
CA SER A 280 -19.91 19.53 -25.74
C SER A 280 -18.79 18.56 -25.34
N ALA A 281 -19.16 17.36 -24.89
CA ALA A 281 -18.26 16.25 -24.58
C ALA A 281 -19.02 14.90 -24.66
N GLY A 282 -18.49 13.94 -25.42
CA GLY A 282 -19.05 12.61 -25.63
C GLY A 282 -20.24 12.59 -26.61
N PRO A 283 -20.80 11.41 -26.93
CA PRO A 283 -20.67 10.16 -26.19
C PRO A 283 -19.45 9.34 -26.61
N ALA A 284 -18.65 8.89 -25.64
CA ALA A 284 -17.58 7.92 -25.86
C ALA A 284 -17.83 6.63 -25.06
N GLY A 285 -17.24 5.52 -25.53
CA GLY A 285 -17.25 4.23 -24.86
C GLY A 285 -15.83 3.70 -24.70
N ILE A 286 -15.62 2.90 -23.64
CA ILE A 286 -14.36 2.24 -23.33
C ILE A 286 -14.62 0.74 -23.34
N ALA A 287 -13.97 0.06 -24.28
CA ALA A 287 -14.16 -1.36 -24.57
C ALA A 287 -12.94 -2.17 -24.14
N PHE A 288 -13.21 -3.31 -23.48
CA PHE A 288 -12.23 -4.28 -23.00
C PHE A 288 -12.39 -5.59 -23.77
N ILE A 289 -11.27 -6.22 -24.15
CA ILE A 289 -11.26 -7.58 -24.71
C ILE A 289 -10.79 -8.58 -23.65
N ASP A 290 -11.75 -9.16 -22.96
CA ASP A 290 -11.53 -10.12 -21.88
C ASP A 290 -10.97 -11.44 -22.43
N GLY A 291 -9.80 -11.89 -21.96
CA GLY A 291 -9.13 -13.09 -22.45
C GLY A 291 -8.37 -12.91 -23.77
N SER A 292 -7.90 -11.70 -24.10
CA SER A 292 -6.95 -11.48 -25.21
C SER A 292 -5.94 -10.40 -24.91
N SER A 293 -4.65 -10.71 -25.11
CA SER A 293 -3.54 -9.74 -25.08
C SER A 293 -3.20 -9.14 -26.45
N GLN A 294 -4.08 -9.31 -27.45
CA GLN A 294 -3.89 -8.75 -28.80
C GLN A 294 -5.21 -8.41 -29.50
N PHE A 295 -5.18 -7.38 -30.36
CA PHE A 295 -6.24 -7.09 -31.32
C PHE A 295 -5.70 -6.34 -32.55
N ASN A 296 -6.45 -6.34 -33.65
CA ASN A 296 -6.27 -5.40 -34.76
C ASN A 296 -7.26 -4.24 -34.57
N PHE A 297 -6.78 -3.01 -34.43
CA PHE A 297 -7.67 -1.85 -34.43
C PHE A 297 -7.91 -1.32 -35.84
N SER A 298 -9.04 -0.65 -36.03
CA SER A 298 -9.40 0.09 -37.23
C SER A 298 -10.16 1.36 -36.84
N LEU A 299 -9.78 2.51 -37.41
CA LEU A 299 -10.52 3.76 -37.32
C LEU A 299 -10.81 4.33 -38.72
N ALA A 300 -11.89 5.07 -38.84
CA ALA A 300 -12.27 5.78 -40.07
C ALA A 300 -12.79 7.18 -39.74
N GLY A 301 -12.13 8.20 -40.28
CA GLY A 301 -12.41 9.62 -40.02
C GLY A 301 -12.77 10.40 -41.29
N ALA A 302 -13.81 11.22 -41.18
CA ALA A 302 -14.25 12.21 -42.16
C ALA A 302 -13.75 13.62 -41.80
N GLY A 303 -12.88 13.67 -40.79
CA GLY A 303 -11.94 14.72 -40.45
C GLY A 303 -10.75 14.03 -39.78
N ARG A 304 -10.71 14.00 -38.45
CA ARG A 304 -9.78 13.18 -37.68
C ARG A 304 -10.53 12.38 -36.61
N SER A 305 -10.28 11.08 -36.56
CA SER A 305 -10.72 10.16 -35.51
C SER A 305 -9.51 9.57 -34.83
N SER A 306 -9.65 9.17 -33.56
CA SER A 306 -8.52 8.74 -32.73
C SER A 306 -8.92 7.63 -31.79
N ILE A 307 -8.09 6.60 -31.67
CA ILE A 307 -8.29 5.51 -30.73
C ILE A 307 -7.25 5.59 -29.60
N ALA A 308 -7.69 5.55 -28.35
CA ALA A 308 -6.80 5.37 -27.20
C ALA A 308 -6.65 3.88 -26.93
N LEU A 309 -5.44 3.46 -26.56
CA LEU A 309 -5.06 2.05 -26.40
C LEU A 309 -4.44 1.86 -25.01
N GLY A 310 -4.90 0.85 -24.28
CA GLY A 310 -4.45 0.55 -22.92
C GLY A 310 -4.46 -0.94 -22.59
N VAL A 311 -3.93 -1.28 -21.42
CA VAL A 311 -4.05 -2.62 -20.83
C VAL A 311 -4.76 -2.51 -19.48
N MET A 312 -5.59 -3.51 -19.19
CA MET A 312 -6.19 -3.67 -17.87
C MET A 312 -5.20 -4.39 -16.96
N VAL A 313 -4.81 -3.79 -15.84
CA VAL A 313 -3.95 -4.37 -14.82
C VAL A 313 -4.51 -4.08 -13.43
N PHE A 314 -4.56 -5.11 -12.60
CA PHE A 314 -4.80 -5.00 -11.17
C PHE A 314 -3.44 -5.21 -10.51
N VAL A 315 -3.00 -4.24 -9.71
CA VAL A 315 -1.57 -3.97 -9.53
C VAL A 315 -0.99 -4.74 -8.36
N ALA A 316 -1.67 -4.67 -7.22
CA ALA A 316 -1.48 -5.51 -6.04
C ALA A 316 -2.63 -5.25 -5.06
N ASP A 317 -2.96 -6.19 -4.19
CA ASP A 317 -3.29 -5.82 -2.80
C ASP A 317 -2.01 -5.98 -1.96
N GLN A 318 -1.85 -5.14 -0.93
CA GLN A 318 -0.64 -5.05 -0.14
C GLN A 318 -0.96 -4.86 1.34
N GLY A 319 -0.55 -5.84 2.16
CA GLY A 319 -0.79 -5.80 3.60
C GLY A 319 -0.12 -4.60 4.26
N ASP A 320 -0.88 -3.91 5.10
CA ASP A 320 -0.55 -2.60 5.65
C ASP A 320 -0.07 -2.60 7.11
N ALA A 321 0.20 -3.79 7.69
CA ALA A 321 0.87 -3.87 8.99
C ALA A 321 2.15 -3.01 8.99
N PRO A 322 2.55 -2.42 10.14
CA PRO A 322 3.61 -1.42 10.19
C PRO A 322 4.87 -1.84 9.42
N ALA A 323 5.50 -0.91 8.70
CA ALA A 323 6.60 -1.20 7.78
C ALA A 323 7.79 -2.03 8.32
N SER A 324 7.91 -2.24 9.64
CA SER A 324 8.85 -3.20 10.24
C SER A 324 8.54 -4.66 9.89
N TYR A 325 7.25 -5.04 9.83
CA TYR A 325 6.78 -6.38 9.47
C TYR A 325 7.03 -6.72 7.99
N GLY A 326 7.38 -5.71 7.19
CA GLY A 326 7.69 -5.82 5.78
C GLY A 326 6.45 -6.00 4.92
N ASN A 327 6.56 -5.61 3.66
CA ASN A 327 5.46 -5.64 2.71
C ASN A 327 5.20 -7.08 2.21
N ALA A 328 3.94 -7.49 2.22
CA ALA A 328 3.43 -8.67 1.54
C ALA A 328 2.55 -8.21 0.38
N VAL A 329 2.84 -8.69 -0.83
CA VAL A 329 2.11 -8.31 -2.04
C VAL A 329 1.38 -9.53 -2.57
N HIS A 330 0.12 -9.38 -2.93
CA HIS A 330 -0.60 -10.35 -3.73
C HIS A 330 -1.13 -9.70 -5.00
N LEU A 331 -1.33 -10.52 -6.03
CA LEU A 331 -1.76 -10.05 -7.35
C LEU A 331 -3.14 -10.67 -7.68
N PRO A 332 -4.23 -10.14 -7.09
CA PRO A 332 -5.58 -10.65 -7.23
C PRO A 332 -6.08 -10.70 -8.69
N GLN A 333 -6.76 -11.80 -9.04
CA GLN A 333 -7.28 -12.04 -10.40
C GLN A 333 -8.76 -11.66 -10.52
N PHE A 334 -9.03 -10.37 -10.66
CA PHE A 334 -10.38 -9.87 -10.94
C PHE A 334 -10.89 -10.34 -12.31
N ILE A 335 -12.21 -10.49 -12.40
CA ILE A 335 -12.89 -10.98 -13.59
C ILE A 335 -14.02 -10.02 -13.96
N PHE A 336 -14.12 -9.65 -15.23
CA PHE A 336 -15.30 -8.91 -15.70
C PHE A 336 -16.46 -9.86 -16.01
N THR A 337 -17.66 -9.49 -15.58
CA THR A 337 -18.92 -10.16 -15.92
C THR A 337 -19.88 -9.20 -16.63
N GLY A 338 -20.84 -9.71 -17.40
CA GLY A 338 -21.75 -8.86 -18.18
C GLY A 338 -21.06 -8.00 -19.24
N GLY A 339 -21.64 -6.85 -19.58
CA GLY A 339 -21.09 -5.85 -20.50
C GLY A 339 -20.91 -6.24 -21.97
N GLN A 340 -21.20 -7.49 -22.35
CA GLN A 340 -20.99 -7.97 -23.72
C GLN A 340 -21.95 -7.26 -24.69
N PRO A 341 -21.45 -6.61 -25.76
CA PRO A 341 -22.29 -5.98 -26.76
C PRO A 341 -23.20 -7.00 -27.47
N PRO A 342 -24.51 -6.71 -27.61
CA PRO A 342 -25.41 -7.50 -28.44
C PRO A 342 -24.93 -7.58 -29.90
N ALA A 343 -25.11 -8.74 -30.53
CA ALA A 343 -24.77 -8.93 -31.95
C ALA A 343 -25.60 -8.00 -32.86
N GLY A 344 -24.96 -7.46 -33.90
CA GLY A 344 -25.58 -6.47 -34.79
C GLY A 344 -25.21 -5.05 -34.39
N THR A 345 -26.10 -4.07 -34.63
CA THR A 345 -25.88 -2.65 -34.27
C THR A 345 -26.92 -2.21 -33.25
N VAL A 346 -26.49 -1.73 -32.09
CA VAL A 346 -27.36 -1.28 -30.98
C VAL A 346 -26.90 0.07 -30.43
N GLY A 347 -27.68 0.69 -29.55
CA GLY A 347 -27.30 1.96 -28.92
C GLY A 347 -26.18 1.77 -27.88
N LEU A 348 -25.25 2.73 -27.77
CA LEU A 348 -24.15 2.67 -26.80
C LEU A 348 -24.64 2.60 -25.33
N TYR A 349 -25.86 3.07 -25.07
CA TYR A 349 -26.48 3.06 -23.74
C TYR A 349 -27.58 2.00 -23.59
N SER A 350 -27.90 1.23 -24.65
CA SER A 350 -29.04 0.29 -24.65
C SER A 350 -28.73 -1.11 -24.09
N PHE A 351 -27.56 -1.30 -23.47
CA PHE A 351 -27.14 -2.53 -22.80
C PHE A 351 -26.32 -2.18 -21.54
N PRO A 352 -26.24 -3.07 -20.53
CA PRO A 352 -25.48 -2.78 -19.30
C PRO A 352 -23.98 -2.69 -19.60
N LEU A 353 -23.25 -2.00 -18.71
CA LEU A 353 -21.79 -2.09 -18.66
C LEU A 353 -21.36 -3.45 -18.09
N ALA A 354 -20.08 -3.76 -18.18
CA ALA A 354 -19.49 -4.87 -17.45
C ALA A 354 -19.37 -4.50 -15.97
N THR A 355 -19.53 -5.50 -15.12
CA THR A 355 -19.25 -5.40 -13.68
C THR A 355 -17.91 -6.06 -13.42
N LEU A 356 -17.00 -5.37 -12.73
CA LEU A 356 -15.83 -6.01 -12.15
C LEU A 356 -16.29 -6.86 -10.96
N SER A 357 -15.93 -8.14 -10.96
CA SER A 357 -16.26 -9.09 -9.88
C SER A 357 -15.00 -9.39 -9.08
N THR A 358 -15.19 -9.59 -7.76
CA THR A 358 -14.08 -9.90 -6.84
C THR A 358 -13.34 -11.17 -7.27
N PRO A 359 -12.02 -11.26 -6.98
CA PRO A 359 -11.22 -12.45 -7.20
C PRO A 359 -11.86 -13.71 -6.62
N VAL A 360 -11.72 -14.84 -7.32
CA VAL A 360 -12.29 -16.12 -6.84
C VAL A 360 -11.49 -16.70 -5.69
N LEU A 361 -10.16 -16.59 -5.75
CA LEU A 361 -9.27 -16.99 -4.67
C LEU A 361 -9.05 -15.77 -3.79
N ARG A 362 -9.54 -15.84 -2.55
CA ARG A 362 -9.49 -14.78 -1.55
C ARG A 362 -9.74 -15.28 -0.14
N LEU A 363 -9.37 -14.49 0.85
CA LEU A 363 -9.93 -14.54 2.20
C LEU A 363 -11.33 -13.88 2.16
N GLY A 364 -11.88 -13.48 3.31
CA GLY A 364 -13.11 -12.69 3.44
C GLY A 364 -14.22 -12.79 2.39
N ALA A 365 -14.73 -11.63 1.99
CA ALA A 365 -15.71 -11.41 0.94
C ALA A 365 -15.35 -10.22 0.03
N ALA A 366 -14.71 -9.17 0.56
CA ALA A 366 -14.08 -8.10 -0.20
C ALA A 366 -12.70 -8.54 -0.74
N VAL A 367 -12.11 -7.69 -1.58
CA VAL A 367 -10.68 -7.60 -1.96
C VAL A 367 -10.55 -6.22 -2.61
N ASP A 368 -9.61 -5.38 -2.22
CA ASP A 368 -9.27 -4.17 -2.97
C ASP A 368 -7.87 -4.23 -3.63
N VAL A 369 -7.33 -3.09 -4.08
CA VAL A 369 -6.06 -3.02 -4.83
C VAL A 369 -5.48 -1.60 -4.91
N GLU A 370 -4.23 -1.46 -4.51
CA GLU A 370 -3.49 -0.22 -4.41
C GLU A 370 -2.26 -0.24 -5.35
N GLN A 371 -1.63 0.92 -5.49
CA GLN A 371 -0.37 1.07 -6.25
C GLN A 371 0.80 1.51 -5.37
N ILE A 372 0.53 1.76 -4.09
CA ILE A 372 1.45 2.32 -3.12
C ILE A 372 1.29 1.55 -1.81
N ASP A 373 2.39 1.39 -1.10
CA ASP A 373 2.39 0.85 0.25
C ASP A 373 1.67 1.85 1.18
N LEU A 374 0.58 1.42 1.82
CA LEU A 374 -0.24 2.24 2.73
C LEU A 374 0.03 1.94 4.21
N SER A 375 1.09 1.17 4.51
CA SER A 375 1.33 0.63 5.84
C SER A 375 1.37 1.68 6.95
N ASN A 376 0.68 1.37 8.06
CA ASN A 376 0.52 2.31 9.16
C ASN A 376 0.53 1.64 10.55
N ALA A 377 0.44 2.45 11.61
CA ALA A 377 0.57 2.00 13.00
C ALA A 377 -0.71 1.44 13.64
N ALA A 378 -1.79 1.29 12.86
CA ALA A 378 -3.06 0.71 13.25
C ALA A 378 -3.42 -0.54 12.44
N ALA A 379 -2.81 -0.73 11.26
CA ALA A 379 -3.29 -1.62 10.19
C ALA A 379 -4.73 -1.25 9.80
N SER A 380 -4.84 -0.25 8.91
CA SER A 380 -6.09 0.38 8.45
C SER A 380 -5.86 1.41 7.30
N GLY A 381 -4.90 1.15 6.41
CA GLY A 381 -4.39 2.11 5.42
C GLY A 381 -5.19 2.03 4.13
N ASP A 382 -5.14 0.84 3.55
CA ASP A 382 -6.06 0.23 2.59
C ASP A 382 -7.53 0.36 3.01
N ASP A 383 -7.91 0.03 4.26
CA ASP A 383 -9.26 0.25 4.85
C ASP A 383 -9.85 1.62 4.46
N SER A 384 -8.96 2.63 4.39
CA SER A 384 -9.29 4.03 4.18
C SER A 384 -9.13 4.53 2.74
N ASP A 385 -8.54 3.75 1.82
CA ASP A 385 -8.36 4.06 0.39
C ASP A 385 -9.24 3.24 -0.57
N GLY A 386 -10.09 2.35 -0.06
CA GLY A 386 -10.99 1.59 -0.94
C GLY A 386 -12.16 0.91 -0.24
N VAL A 387 -12.00 -0.39 -0.01
CA VAL A 387 -12.97 -1.28 0.62
C VAL A 387 -12.19 -2.14 1.60
N ASP A 388 -12.23 -1.75 2.88
CA ASP A 388 -11.99 -2.60 4.08
C ASP A 388 -12.27 -4.08 3.76
N ASP A 389 -11.19 -4.82 3.53
CA ASP A 389 -11.14 -6.23 3.16
C ASP A 389 -10.42 -7.09 4.21
N GLU A 390 -10.21 -6.55 5.41
CA GLU A 390 -9.90 -7.24 6.66
C GLU A 390 -11.08 -8.10 7.18
N ASP A 391 -11.80 -8.77 6.25
CA ASP A 391 -13.09 -9.42 6.46
C ASP A 391 -13.05 -10.96 6.49
N ALA A 392 -11.85 -11.59 6.54
CA ALA A 392 -11.71 -13.01 6.89
C ALA A 392 -12.30 -13.34 8.26
N VAL A 393 -12.14 -12.44 9.23
CA VAL A 393 -12.53 -12.65 10.63
C VAL A 393 -13.19 -11.40 11.20
N ALA A 394 -14.44 -11.53 11.65
CA ALA A 394 -15.21 -10.38 12.13
C ALA A 394 -14.65 -9.66 13.38
N ALA A 395 -13.72 -10.31 14.12
CA ALA A 395 -12.86 -9.72 15.14
C ALA A 395 -11.90 -10.79 15.69
N VAL A 396 -10.64 -10.43 15.97
CA VAL A 396 -9.70 -11.28 16.71
C VAL A 396 -9.80 -10.99 18.21
N ALA A 397 -10.21 -11.99 18.99
CA ALA A 397 -10.23 -11.86 20.45
C ALA A 397 -8.79 -11.87 21.05
N PRO A 398 -8.55 -11.23 22.21
CA PRO A 398 -7.23 -11.21 22.83
C PRO A 398 -6.63 -12.61 23.02
N ILE A 399 -5.38 -12.79 22.59
CA ILE A 399 -4.69 -14.07 22.54
C ILE A 399 -3.97 -14.31 23.87
N ALA A 400 -4.44 -15.29 24.63
CA ALA A 400 -3.84 -15.68 25.91
C ALA A 400 -2.55 -16.48 25.69
N LEU A 401 -1.40 -15.87 25.98
CA LEU A 401 -0.06 -16.43 25.86
C LEU A 401 0.16 -17.54 26.88
N VAL A 402 0.39 -18.76 26.40
CA VAL A 402 0.75 -19.94 27.19
C VAL A 402 1.98 -20.63 26.56
N PRO A 403 3.12 -20.72 27.27
CA PRO A 403 4.34 -21.33 26.73
C PRO A 403 4.14 -22.72 26.13
N ALA A 404 4.55 -22.90 24.87
CA ALA A 404 4.45 -24.14 24.10
C ALA A 404 3.02 -24.73 23.94
N ALA A 405 1.96 -23.98 24.25
CA ALA A 405 0.58 -24.39 23.97
C ALA A 405 0.23 -24.21 22.50
N ASN A 406 -0.91 -24.76 22.09
CA ASN A 406 -1.47 -24.51 20.76
C ASN A 406 -2.50 -23.37 20.82
N TYR A 407 -2.41 -22.44 19.87
CA TYR A 407 -3.42 -21.45 19.57
C TYR A 407 -4.11 -21.81 18.26
N THR A 408 -5.43 -21.62 18.16
CA THR A 408 -6.20 -21.88 16.94
C THR A 408 -7.12 -20.70 16.67
N LEU A 409 -6.91 -20.03 15.54
CA LEU A 409 -7.87 -19.09 14.97
C LEU A 409 -8.86 -19.90 14.13
N GLY A 410 -10.11 -19.98 14.59
CA GLY A 410 -11.19 -20.64 13.86
C GLY A 410 -12.16 -19.62 13.27
N GLY A 411 -12.83 -19.98 12.16
CA GLY A 411 -13.85 -19.13 11.55
C GLY A 411 -13.34 -18.21 10.44
N VAL A 412 -12.07 -18.34 10.06
CA VAL A 412 -11.44 -17.61 8.93
C VAL A 412 -12.22 -17.89 7.65
N GLN A 413 -12.88 -16.88 7.09
CA GLN A 413 -13.55 -16.95 5.80
C GLN A 413 -12.53 -17.00 4.67
N CYS A 414 -12.90 -17.66 3.58
CA CYS A 414 -12.11 -17.70 2.35
C CYS A 414 -12.98 -18.18 1.19
N ALA A 415 -12.56 -17.90 -0.03
CA ALA A 415 -13.13 -18.41 -1.26
C ALA A 415 -12.02 -18.91 -2.21
N GLY A 416 -12.40 -19.82 -3.11
CA GLY A 416 -11.45 -20.44 -4.04
C GLY A 416 -10.61 -21.55 -3.40
N VAL A 417 -9.83 -22.24 -4.21
CA VAL A 417 -8.98 -23.35 -3.77
C VAL A 417 -7.53 -22.85 -3.69
N GLY A 418 -6.94 -22.87 -2.49
CA GLY A 418 -5.58 -22.40 -2.26
C GLY A 418 -5.05 -22.70 -0.87
N PHE A 419 -3.79 -22.32 -0.66
CA PHE A 419 -3.06 -22.47 0.59
C PHE A 419 -3.24 -21.22 1.43
N VAL A 420 -3.48 -21.39 2.73
CA VAL A 420 -3.61 -20.28 3.71
C VAL A 420 -2.61 -20.46 4.83
N TYR A 421 -1.94 -19.37 5.17
CA TYR A 421 -1.05 -19.25 6.34
C TYR A 421 -1.44 -18.01 7.15
N GLY A 422 -1.22 -18.10 8.47
CA GLY A 422 -1.24 -16.94 9.35
C GLY A 422 0.12 -16.74 10.02
N TYR A 423 0.47 -15.51 10.32
CA TYR A 423 1.69 -15.08 11.01
C TYR A 423 1.28 -14.27 12.23
N ILE A 424 1.88 -14.52 13.39
CA ILE A 424 1.62 -13.78 14.63
C ILE A 424 2.97 -13.45 15.25
N ASP A 425 3.27 -12.17 15.40
CA ASP A 425 4.41 -11.70 16.17
C ASP A 425 4.10 -11.93 17.66
N PHE A 426 4.69 -12.97 18.24
CA PHE A 426 4.48 -13.38 19.63
C PHE A 426 5.47 -12.70 20.60
N ASN A 427 6.64 -12.30 20.10
CA ASN A 427 7.74 -11.77 20.89
C ASN A 427 7.74 -10.22 20.96
N ARG A 428 6.94 -9.58 20.10
CA ARG A 428 6.74 -8.13 19.90
C ARG A 428 8.01 -7.39 19.47
N ASP A 429 8.84 -8.01 18.63
CA ASP A 429 10.07 -7.42 18.07
C ASP A 429 9.85 -6.64 16.77
N GLY A 430 8.69 -6.80 16.13
CA GLY A 430 8.28 -6.04 14.97
C GLY A 430 8.46 -6.73 13.62
N ASP A 431 8.79 -8.03 13.58
CA ASP A 431 8.70 -8.85 12.37
C ASP A 431 7.92 -10.17 12.56
N PHE A 432 7.98 -11.08 11.58
CA PHE A 432 7.27 -12.37 11.57
C PHE A 432 8.21 -13.54 11.24
N THR A 433 9.52 -13.36 11.42
CA THR A 433 10.57 -14.28 10.96
C THR A 433 10.93 -15.34 11.99
N ASP A 434 10.39 -15.26 13.20
CA ASP A 434 10.81 -16.08 14.32
C ASP A 434 10.17 -17.50 14.29
N PRO A 435 10.84 -18.54 14.82
CA PRO A 435 10.30 -19.89 14.84
C PRO A 435 9.00 -19.97 15.65
N ARG A 436 7.93 -20.44 14.98
CA ARG A 436 6.54 -20.66 15.48
C ARG A 436 5.57 -19.50 15.30
N GLU A 437 5.99 -18.40 14.72
CA GLU A 437 5.11 -17.28 14.39
C GLU A 437 4.22 -17.58 13.18
N ARG A 438 4.72 -18.39 12.24
CA ARG A 438 3.91 -18.96 11.16
C ARG A 438 3.06 -20.14 11.65
N SER A 439 1.80 -20.15 11.26
CA SER A 439 0.85 -21.25 11.46
C SER A 439 1.27 -22.55 10.76
N ALA A 440 0.63 -23.64 11.13
CA ALA A 440 0.45 -24.77 10.23
C ALA A 440 -0.35 -24.32 8.99
N MET A 441 -0.04 -24.91 7.83
CA MET A 441 -0.78 -24.68 6.60
C MET A 441 -2.24 -25.13 6.73
N ALA A 442 -3.17 -24.28 6.32
CA ALA A 442 -4.55 -24.68 6.03
C ALA A 442 -4.80 -24.65 4.52
N ASN A 443 -5.80 -25.41 4.06
CA ASN A 443 -6.29 -25.33 2.68
C ASN A 443 -7.66 -24.67 2.68
N CYS A 444 -7.88 -23.63 1.88
CA CYS A 444 -9.23 -23.23 1.52
C CYS A 444 -9.78 -24.25 0.51
N PRO A 445 -10.90 -24.94 0.79
CA PRO A 445 -11.41 -26.01 -0.08
C PRO A 445 -12.28 -25.52 -1.24
N GLY A 446 -12.35 -24.21 -1.49
CA GLY A 446 -13.32 -23.55 -2.38
C GLY A 446 -14.19 -22.53 -1.65
N SER A 447 -14.45 -22.75 -0.36
CA SER A 447 -15.16 -21.84 0.54
C SER A 447 -14.84 -22.17 2.00
N GLY A 448 -14.66 -21.16 2.84
CA GLY A 448 -14.52 -21.29 4.28
C GLY A 448 -15.85 -21.61 5.01
N PRO A 449 -15.86 -21.53 6.36
CA PRO A 449 -14.74 -21.19 7.22
C PRO A 449 -13.66 -22.28 7.28
N ILE A 450 -12.42 -21.86 7.53
CA ILE A 450 -11.29 -22.74 7.87
C ILE A 450 -10.77 -22.44 9.29
N SER A 451 -9.66 -23.08 9.68
CA SER A 451 -8.96 -22.77 10.93
C SER A 451 -7.46 -22.83 10.73
N LEU A 452 -6.75 -21.86 11.30
CA LEU A 452 -5.29 -21.79 11.34
C LEU A 452 -4.83 -22.13 12.76
N ALA A 453 -3.70 -22.83 12.89
CA ALA A 453 -3.20 -23.31 14.17
C ALA A 453 -1.69 -23.04 14.33
N TRP A 454 -1.29 -22.57 15.50
CA TRP A 454 0.08 -22.28 15.90
C TRP A 454 0.44 -23.10 17.14
N THR A 455 1.72 -23.41 17.32
CA THR A 455 2.26 -23.91 18.59
C THR A 455 3.17 -22.83 19.16
N MET A 456 2.72 -22.10 20.18
CA MET A 456 3.41 -20.92 20.72
C MET A 456 4.88 -21.16 21.07
N PRO A 457 5.76 -20.14 21.03
CA PRO A 457 7.14 -20.24 21.52
C PRO A 457 7.25 -20.57 23.01
N GLY A 458 8.48 -20.75 23.48
CA GLY A 458 8.77 -20.85 24.91
C GLY A 458 8.62 -19.49 25.62
N PRO A 459 8.76 -19.42 26.96
CA PRO A 459 8.48 -18.20 27.72
C PRO A 459 9.26 -16.95 27.27
N ALA A 460 10.47 -17.13 26.72
CA ALA A 460 11.32 -16.05 26.26
C ALA A 460 10.87 -15.39 24.93
N GLY A 461 9.97 -16.03 24.18
CA GLY A 461 9.41 -15.49 22.93
C GLY A 461 7.93 -15.11 23.07
N LEU A 462 7.46 -14.83 24.30
CA LEU A 462 6.08 -14.45 24.58
C LEU A 462 6.08 -13.12 25.32
N VAL A 463 5.62 -12.06 24.66
CA VAL A 463 5.55 -10.71 25.24
C VAL A 463 4.11 -10.17 25.12
N PRO A 464 3.45 -9.80 26.23
CA PRO A 464 2.11 -9.23 26.17
C PRO A 464 2.09 -7.81 25.60
N GLY A 465 0.94 -7.39 25.07
CA GLY A 465 0.68 -6.06 24.51
C GLY A 465 0.06 -6.10 23.11
N ALA A 466 0.00 -4.94 22.45
CA ALA A 466 -0.45 -4.85 21.06
C ALA A 466 0.58 -5.46 20.10
N SER A 467 0.10 -6.29 19.17
CA SER A 467 0.89 -6.95 18.12
C SER A 467 0.05 -7.05 16.84
N TYR A 468 0.52 -7.75 15.80
CA TYR A 468 -0.17 -7.91 14.52
C TYR A 468 -0.28 -9.38 14.13
N MET A 469 -1.27 -9.68 13.29
CA MET A 469 -1.46 -10.98 12.68
C MET A 469 -1.70 -10.84 11.18
N ARG A 470 -0.75 -11.32 10.37
CA ARG A 470 -0.91 -11.38 8.92
C ARG A 470 -1.54 -12.69 8.48
N LEU A 471 -2.62 -12.64 7.70
CA LEU A 471 -3.18 -13.77 6.96
C LEU A 471 -2.77 -13.68 5.49
N ARG A 472 -2.46 -14.81 4.85
CA ARG A 472 -2.11 -14.85 3.41
C ARG A 472 -2.76 -16.04 2.74
N ILE A 473 -3.43 -15.83 1.61
CA ILE A 473 -3.94 -16.90 0.74
C ILE A 473 -3.30 -16.88 -0.65
N GLY A 474 -3.00 -18.05 -1.22
CA GLY A 474 -2.44 -18.11 -2.58
C GLY A 474 -2.54 -19.47 -3.26
N ALA A 475 -2.47 -19.49 -4.58
CA ALA A 475 -2.51 -20.71 -5.38
C ALA A 475 -1.19 -21.50 -5.35
N VAL A 476 -0.10 -20.89 -4.87
CA VAL A 476 1.25 -21.47 -4.80
C VAL A 476 1.77 -21.38 -3.37
N ASP A 477 1.85 -22.53 -2.69
CA ASP A 477 2.32 -22.67 -1.30
C ASP A 477 3.60 -21.87 -1.00
N ALA A 478 4.62 -22.00 -1.86
CA ALA A 478 5.93 -21.35 -1.70
C ALA A 478 5.92 -19.81 -1.82
N GLN A 479 4.80 -19.19 -2.21
CA GLN A 479 4.65 -17.72 -2.24
C GLN A 479 3.98 -17.18 -0.96
N VAL A 480 3.22 -18.01 -0.24
CA VAL A 480 2.42 -17.61 0.93
C VAL A 480 2.86 -18.28 2.24
N ASN A 481 3.76 -19.27 2.16
CA ASN A 481 4.43 -19.87 3.32
C ASN A 481 5.60 -19.01 3.88
N VAL A 482 5.75 -17.78 3.37
CA VAL A 482 6.60 -16.70 3.88
C VAL A 482 5.75 -15.47 4.26
N PRO A 483 6.16 -14.67 5.28
CA PRO A 483 5.36 -13.53 5.77
C PRO A 483 5.35 -12.30 4.85
N THR A 484 6.32 -12.20 3.93
CA THR A 484 6.57 -11.02 3.08
C THR A 484 6.83 -11.43 1.62
N GLY A 485 6.93 -10.45 0.72
CA GLY A 485 7.17 -10.68 -0.70
C GLY A 485 5.93 -11.16 -1.47
N ASN A 486 6.13 -11.56 -2.72
CA ASN A 486 5.08 -11.45 -3.74
C ASN A 486 4.42 -12.79 -4.10
N ALA A 487 3.09 -12.81 -4.13
CA ALA A 487 2.25 -13.92 -4.56
C ALA A 487 1.44 -13.57 -5.83
N PHE A 488 1.32 -14.48 -6.78
CA PHE A 488 0.73 -14.20 -8.11
C PHE A 488 -0.81 -14.40 -8.16
N SER A 489 -1.45 -14.47 -7.00
CA SER A 489 -2.87 -14.80 -6.81
C SER A 489 -3.25 -14.74 -5.32
N GLY A 490 -4.53 -14.55 -5.02
CA GLY A 490 -5.04 -14.44 -3.64
C GLY A 490 -4.86 -13.03 -3.10
N GLU A 491 -4.80 -12.90 -1.78
CA GLU A 491 -4.58 -11.65 -1.04
C GLU A 491 -3.88 -11.85 0.32
N VAL A 492 -3.57 -10.73 0.96
CA VAL A 492 -3.13 -10.61 2.34
C VAL A 492 -4.14 -9.78 3.15
N GLU A 493 -4.29 -10.10 4.44
CA GLU A 493 -5.01 -9.31 5.45
C GLU A 493 -4.09 -9.13 6.67
N ASP A 494 -4.01 -7.95 7.27
CA ASP A 494 -3.17 -7.56 8.41
C ASP A 494 -3.98 -7.11 9.64
N HIS A 495 -4.29 -8.05 10.53
CA HIS A 495 -5.15 -7.80 11.70
C HIS A 495 -4.36 -7.22 12.89
N PRO A 496 -4.78 -6.08 13.49
CA PRO A 496 -4.24 -5.63 14.77
C PRO A 496 -4.77 -6.51 15.91
N ILE A 497 -3.88 -7.05 16.73
CA ILE A 497 -4.21 -8.01 17.81
C ILE A 497 -3.70 -7.56 19.18
N THR A 498 -4.26 -8.15 20.25
CA THR A 498 -3.78 -7.98 21.62
C THR A 498 -3.34 -9.31 22.21
N LEU A 499 -2.10 -9.38 22.66
CA LEU A 499 -1.53 -10.51 23.39
C LEU A 499 -1.63 -10.27 24.90
N THR A 500 -2.13 -11.25 25.65
CA THR A 500 -2.27 -11.16 27.12
C THR A 500 -1.62 -12.35 27.80
N MET A 501 -0.97 -12.17 28.95
CA MET A 501 -0.44 -13.31 29.69
C MET A 501 -1.58 -14.15 30.24
N ALA A 502 -1.64 -15.44 29.87
CA ALA A 502 -2.66 -16.35 30.39
C ALA A 502 -2.52 -16.54 31.92
N THR A 503 -1.29 -16.48 32.42
CA THR A 503 -0.91 -16.54 33.82
C THR A 503 0.24 -15.55 34.05
N ASP A 504 0.12 -14.64 35.02
CA ASP A 504 1.16 -13.67 35.37
C ASP A 504 1.23 -13.55 36.90
N LEU A 505 2.15 -14.30 37.52
CA LEU A 505 2.35 -14.27 38.96
C LEU A 505 3.43 -13.23 39.31
N ALA A 506 3.01 -12.09 39.84
CA ALA A 506 3.89 -11.12 40.45
C ALA A 506 4.17 -11.48 41.91
N ILE A 507 5.42 -11.37 42.35
CA ILE A 507 5.84 -11.58 43.73
C ILE A 507 6.53 -10.33 44.26
N THR A 508 6.11 -9.85 45.44
CA THR A 508 6.80 -8.81 46.21
C THR A 508 7.17 -9.34 47.59
N LYS A 509 8.19 -8.72 48.19
CA LYS A 509 8.63 -9.00 49.56
C LYS A 509 8.96 -7.68 50.26
N THR A 510 8.62 -7.53 51.52
CA THR A 510 8.95 -6.36 52.34
C THR A 510 9.17 -6.76 53.81
N ASN A 511 10.00 -5.99 54.53
CA ASN A 511 10.10 -6.03 55.99
C ASN A 511 9.32 -4.91 56.70
N THR A 512 8.59 -4.09 55.92
CA THR A 512 7.71 -3.02 56.39
C THR A 512 6.29 -3.20 55.84
N PRO A 513 5.58 -4.30 56.17
CA PRO A 513 4.20 -4.51 55.72
C PRO A 513 3.23 -3.45 56.24
N GLY A 514 2.20 -3.14 55.43
CA GLY A 514 1.27 -2.03 55.61
C GLY A 514 1.83 -0.67 55.18
N VAL A 515 3.02 -0.62 54.56
CA VAL A 515 3.72 0.63 54.21
C VAL A 515 3.95 0.72 52.69
N ASN A 516 3.64 1.88 52.11
CA ASN A 516 4.00 2.28 50.74
C ASN A 516 3.66 1.28 49.60
N GLY A 517 2.63 0.45 49.76
CA GLY A 517 2.16 -0.47 48.72
C GLY A 517 2.80 -1.87 48.76
N GLU A 518 3.37 -2.26 49.90
CA GLU A 518 3.90 -3.61 50.16
C GLU A 518 5.12 -4.01 49.31
N VAL A 519 6.04 -3.04 49.16
CA VAL A 519 7.32 -3.20 48.48
C VAL A 519 8.44 -2.74 49.42
N ASP A 520 9.55 -3.48 49.46
CA ASP A 520 10.76 -3.10 50.19
C ASP A 520 11.30 -1.73 49.72
N GLN A 521 11.82 -0.94 50.66
CA GLN A 521 12.13 0.47 50.45
C GLN A 521 13.62 0.69 50.19
N ALA A 522 13.94 1.61 49.27
CA ALA A 522 15.32 2.00 49.01
C ALA A 522 15.93 2.69 50.24
N GLY A 523 16.73 1.93 51.01
CA GLY A 523 17.29 2.37 52.29
C GLY A 523 16.44 2.00 53.51
N ASP A 524 15.56 0.99 53.41
CA ASP A 524 15.02 0.32 54.60
C ASP A 524 16.19 -0.20 55.47
N THR A 525 16.02 -0.17 56.79
CA THR A 525 17.06 -0.55 57.74
C THR A 525 16.50 -1.43 58.83
N VAL A 526 17.02 -2.65 58.88
CA VAL A 526 16.79 -3.59 59.98
C VAL A 526 17.82 -3.38 61.10
N VAL A 527 17.42 -3.67 62.34
CA VAL A 527 18.26 -3.50 63.53
C VAL A 527 18.85 -4.85 63.95
N SER A 528 20.18 -4.97 63.98
CA SER A 528 20.87 -6.18 64.49
C SER A 528 20.39 -6.55 65.89
N GLY A 529 20.11 -7.84 66.09
CA GLY A 529 19.51 -8.42 67.30
C GLY A 529 17.99 -8.29 67.39
N ALA A 530 17.31 -7.61 66.47
CA ALA A 530 15.85 -7.48 66.48
C ALA A 530 15.16 -8.59 65.66
N THR A 531 14.02 -9.08 66.15
CA THR A 531 13.07 -9.86 65.37
C THR A 531 12.30 -8.92 64.44
N THR A 532 12.27 -9.23 63.15
CA THR A 532 11.61 -8.45 62.11
C THR A 532 10.60 -9.33 61.37
N THR A 533 9.40 -8.79 61.12
CA THR A 533 8.37 -9.44 60.29
C THR A 533 8.65 -9.18 58.81
N TYR A 534 8.53 -10.22 57.99
CA TYR A 534 8.60 -10.17 56.55
C TYR A 534 7.26 -10.63 55.97
N GLU A 535 6.80 -9.92 54.96
CA GLU A 535 5.63 -10.28 54.17
C GLU A 535 6.07 -10.60 52.73
N ILE A 536 5.58 -11.70 52.18
CA ILE A 536 5.64 -12.03 50.75
C ILE A 536 4.21 -11.97 50.20
N ARG A 537 3.99 -11.19 49.14
CA ARG A 537 2.70 -11.15 48.44
C ARG A 537 2.85 -11.76 47.07
N VAL A 538 1.94 -12.66 46.72
CA VAL A 538 1.85 -13.29 45.39
C VAL A 538 0.52 -12.88 44.78
N THR A 539 0.57 -12.14 43.68
CA THR A 539 -0.59 -11.61 42.96
C THR A 539 -0.69 -12.27 41.60
N ASN A 540 -1.89 -12.68 41.17
CA ASN A 540 -2.13 -13.14 39.81
C ASN A 540 -2.71 -12.01 38.93
N ASN A 541 -1.85 -11.38 38.13
CA ASN A 541 -2.23 -10.38 37.13
C ASN A 541 -2.67 -11.01 35.79
N GLY A 542 -2.60 -12.33 35.66
CA GLY A 542 -2.90 -13.06 34.42
C GLY A 542 -4.39 -13.15 34.13
N ALA A 543 -4.73 -13.58 32.90
CA ALA A 543 -6.13 -13.70 32.47
C ALA A 543 -6.89 -14.91 33.03
N ASN A 544 -6.22 -15.89 33.65
CA ASN A 544 -6.82 -17.13 34.16
C ASN A 544 -6.44 -17.42 35.61
N GLU A 545 -7.26 -18.23 36.29
CA GLU A 545 -6.95 -18.78 37.61
C GLU A 545 -5.67 -19.64 37.59
N VAL A 546 -4.79 -19.45 38.57
CA VAL A 546 -3.60 -20.28 38.78
C VAL A 546 -3.78 -21.13 40.03
N THR A 547 -3.67 -22.46 39.90
CA THR A 547 -3.70 -23.40 41.02
C THR A 547 -2.33 -24.04 41.23
N GLY A 548 -1.88 -24.15 42.49
CA GLY A 548 -0.64 -24.85 42.82
C GLY A 548 0.64 -24.04 42.58
N ALA A 549 0.53 -22.72 42.52
CA ALA A 549 1.69 -21.81 42.45
C ALA A 549 2.64 -22.06 43.63
N LEU A 550 3.93 -22.30 43.37
CA LEU A 550 4.87 -22.75 44.39
C LEU A 550 5.75 -21.59 44.88
N VAL A 551 5.51 -21.14 46.11
CA VAL A 551 6.30 -20.07 46.75
C VAL A 551 7.51 -20.68 47.43
N ARG A 552 8.69 -20.14 47.15
CA ARG A 552 9.95 -20.47 47.83
C ARG A 552 10.69 -19.19 48.19
N ASP A 553 11.27 -19.16 49.38
CA ASP A 553 12.12 -18.07 49.83
C ASP A 553 13.31 -18.65 50.61
N THR A 554 14.50 -18.19 50.28
CA THR A 554 15.73 -18.57 50.99
C THR A 554 16.20 -17.33 51.76
N PRO A 555 16.30 -17.38 53.11
CA PRO A 555 16.80 -16.30 53.92
C PRO A 555 18.12 -15.72 53.39
N ALA A 556 18.18 -14.39 53.30
CA ALA A 556 19.39 -13.67 52.96
C ALA A 556 20.45 -13.82 54.06
N ALA A 557 21.73 -13.74 53.70
CA ALA A 557 22.82 -13.71 54.67
C ALA A 557 22.64 -12.52 55.63
N GLY A 558 22.74 -12.79 56.94
CA GLY A 558 22.42 -11.82 57.99
C GLY A 558 21.02 -11.96 58.60
N LEU A 559 20.19 -12.89 58.09
CA LEU A 559 18.92 -13.26 58.71
C LEU A 559 18.98 -14.69 59.28
N ASP A 560 18.65 -14.82 60.57
CA ASP A 560 18.37 -16.09 61.24
C ASP A 560 16.84 -16.30 61.23
N CYS A 561 16.37 -17.16 60.34
CA CYS A 561 14.97 -17.58 60.24
C CYS A 561 14.88 -19.04 60.72
N PRO A 562 14.52 -19.31 61.99
CA PRO A 562 14.49 -20.68 62.50
C PRO A 562 13.51 -21.55 61.69
N PRO A 563 13.89 -22.77 61.26
CA PRO A 563 13.05 -23.56 60.35
C PRO A 563 11.63 -23.83 60.85
N GLY A 564 11.45 -24.05 62.16
CA GLY A 564 10.13 -24.26 62.77
C GLY A 564 9.36 -22.98 63.11
N SER A 565 9.79 -21.80 62.65
CA SER A 565 9.02 -20.55 62.80
C SER A 565 7.80 -20.58 61.87
N PRO A 566 6.60 -20.22 62.34
CA PRO A 566 5.39 -20.32 61.54
C PRO A 566 5.39 -19.34 60.36
N VAL A 567 4.85 -19.79 59.23
CA VAL A 567 4.49 -18.95 58.07
C VAL A 567 2.96 -18.84 58.06
N THR A 568 2.44 -17.65 58.36
CA THR A 568 1.00 -17.37 58.36
C THR A 568 0.57 -16.98 56.96
N ILE A 569 -0.43 -17.66 56.40
CA ILE A 569 -0.92 -17.39 55.05
C ILE A 569 -2.34 -16.83 55.13
N SER A 570 -2.58 -15.72 54.45
CA SER A 570 -3.83 -14.98 54.44
C SER A 570 -4.13 -14.37 53.07
N GLY A 571 -5.30 -13.74 52.92
CA GLY A 571 -5.81 -13.31 51.63
C GLY A 571 -6.44 -14.46 50.86
N ASP A 572 -6.20 -14.50 49.55
CA ASP A 572 -6.68 -15.53 48.62
C ASP A 572 -5.66 -16.68 48.51
N GLY A 573 -5.97 -17.72 47.73
CA GLY A 573 -5.02 -18.80 47.46
C GLY A 573 -4.48 -19.54 48.69
N ILE A 574 -5.19 -19.51 49.82
CA ILE A 574 -4.75 -20.16 51.07
C ILE A 574 -4.61 -21.69 50.84
N PRO A 575 -3.42 -22.29 51.06
CA PRO A 575 -3.22 -23.71 50.87
C PRO A 575 -4.04 -24.58 51.81
N ALA A 576 -4.47 -25.75 51.34
CA ALA A 576 -4.90 -26.83 52.22
C ALA A 576 -3.68 -27.54 52.82
N GLY A 577 -3.77 -27.91 54.10
CA GLY A 577 -2.77 -28.79 54.75
C GLY A 577 -1.82 -28.14 55.77
N GLY A 578 -2.03 -26.86 56.13
CA GLY A 578 -1.23 -26.21 57.18
C GLY A 578 -1.42 -26.80 58.60
N PRO A 579 -0.64 -26.35 59.60
CA PRO A 579 0.23 -25.17 59.58
C PRO A 579 1.50 -25.35 58.73
N PHE A 580 2.05 -24.24 58.24
CA PHE A 580 3.30 -24.18 57.48
C PHE A 580 4.39 -23.45 58.27
N ASP A 581 5.65 -23.75 57.97
CA ASP A 581 6.81 -23.13 58.60
C ASP A 581 7.91 -22.69 57.60
N ILE A 582 8.99 -22.11 58.12
CA ILE A 582 10.15 -21.68 57.32
C ILE A 582 10.84 -22.88 56.64
N ALA A 583 10.77 -24.10 57.18
CA ALA A 583 11.32 -25.30 56.54
C ALA A 583 10.54 -25.66 55.26
N ASP A 584 9.21 -25.47 55.25
CA ASP A 584 8.41 -25.62 54.02
C ASP A 584 8.82 -24.59 52.97
N LEU A 585 8.92 -23.32 53.36
CA LEU A 585 9.21 -22.19 52.47
C LEU A 585 10.63 -22.23 51.88
N THR A 586 11.61 -22.71 52.66
CA THR A 586 13.01 -22.89 52.22
C THR A 586 13.26 -24.21 51.50
N GLY A 587 12.43 -25.22 51.75
CA GLY A 587 12.59 -26.60 51.27
C GLY A 587 11.88 -26.87 49.95
N SER A 588 10.75 -27.59 50.00
CA SER A 588 9.95 -27.92 48.82
C SER A 588 9.19 -26.71 48.27
N GLY A 589 9.02 -25.65 49.05
CA GLY A 589 8.11 -24.55 48.78
C GLY A 589 6.69 -24.86 49.22
N ILE A 590 5.92 -23.79 49.45
CA ILE A 590 4.51 -23.84 49.81
C ILE A 590 3.69 -23.68 48.53
N ALA A 591 2.87 -24.69 48.22
CA ALA A 591 1.97 -24.65 47.07
C ALA A 591 0.67 -23.93 47.43
N LEU A 592 0.41 -22.79 46.80
CA LEU A 592 -0.80 -22.01 46.99
C LEU A 592 -2.04 -22.76 46.48
N GLY A 593 -3.17 -22.47 47.13
CA GLY A 593 -4.49 -22.77 46.58
C GLY A 593 -4.78 -21.97 45.30
N PRO A 594 -5.99 -22.09 44.73
CA PRO A 594 -6.38 -21.35 43.55
C PRO A 594 -6.31 -19.83 43.78
N LEU A 595 -5.65 -19.13 42.85
CA LEU A 595 -5.61 -17.67 42.75
C LEU A 595 -6.33 -17.24 41.47
N GLY A 596 -7.50 -16.64 41.60
CA GLY A 596 -8.25 -15.99 40.52
C GLY A 596 -7.54 -14.77 39.94
N VAL A 597 -8.21 -14.07 39.03
CA VAL A 597 -7.66 -12.87 38.37
C VAL A 597 -7.72 -11.68 39.32
N GLY A 598 -6.55 -11.17 39.71
CA GLY A 598 -6.40 -10.09 40.69
C GLY A 598 -6.29 -10.56 42.16
N ASP A 599 -6.42 -11.85 42.42
CA ASP A 599 -6.32 -12.45 43.76
C ASP A 599 -4.89 -12.31 44.33
N VAL A 600 -4.78 -12.18 45.66
CA VAL A 600 -3.50 -12.00 46.36
C VAL A 600 -3.38 -12.96 47.55
N ALA A 601 -2.40 -13.87 47.48
CA ALA A 601 -1.94 -14.63 48.65
C ALA A 601 -0.85 -13.84 49.40
N VAL A 602 -0.95 -13.78 50.72
CA VAL A 602 -0.02 -13.06 51.61
C VAL A 602 0.59 -14.03 52.61
N LEU A 603 1.91 -14.17 52.61
CA LEU A 603 2.68 -15.03 53.52
C LEU A 603 3.49 -14.16 54.49
N GLU A 604 3.15 -14.20 55.78
CA GLU A 604 3.83 -13.46 56.84
C GLU A 604 4.68 -14.41 57.71
N PHE A 605 5.92 -14.02 58.00
CA PHE A 605 6.83 -14.76 58.89
C PHE A 605 7.84 -13.83 59.57
N THR A 606 8.57 -14.34 60.58
CA THR A 606 9.54 -13.53 61.34
C THR A 606 10.94 -14.13 61.31
N CYS A 607 11.96 -13.28 61.18
CA CYS A 607 13.37 -13.64 61.30
C CYS A 607 14.11 -12.70 62.27
N ASN A 608 15.16 -13.21 62.91
CA ASN A 608 16.08 -12.41 63.72
C ASN A 608 17.20 -11.86 62.83
N VAL A 609 17.43 -10.56 62.89
CA VAL A 609 18.50 -9.88 62.18
C VAL A 609 19.80 -10.08 62.97
N GLN A 610 20.87 -10.51 62.30
CA GLN A 610 22.18 -10.79 62.91
C GLN A 610 23.08 -9.54 62.89
#